data_AF-A0A3A9EU62-F1
#
_entry.id   AF-A0A3A9EU62-F1
#
_cell.length_a   1.000
_cell.length_b   1.000
_cell.length_c   1.000
_cell.angle_alpha   90.00
_cell.angle_beta   90.00
_cell.angle_gamma   90.00
#
_symmetry.space_group_name_H-M   'P 1'
#
loop_
_entity.id
_entity.type
_entity.pdbx_description
1 polymer ?
#
loop_
_entity_poly.entity_id
_entity_poly.type
_entity_poly.pdbx_seq_one_letter_code
_entity_poly.pdbx_strand_id
1 'polypeptide(L)'
;MNNRKTAIRFFTIADYEEEEVWLHNQHKNGWKLSRMIPPCFFIFEKCTPEDVAYRLDYKNNTETNNYFQIIRDYGLCQVFVGTFLIFFMKL
;
A
#
# COMPACT_ATOMS: atom_id res chain seq x y z
N MET A 1 -14.30 -19.43 1.47
CA MET A 1 -14.30 -18.44 2.57
C MET A 1 -13.85 -17.11 2.00
N ASN A 2 -14.67 -16.06 2.07
CA ASN A 2 -14.28 -14.74 1.55
C ASN A 2 -13.23 -14.11 2.49
N ASN A 3 -11.96 -14.32 2.17
CA ASN A 3 -10.81 -13.80 2.92
C ASN A 3 -10.54 -12.31 2.60
N ARG A 4 -11.59 -11.52 2.37
CA ARG A 4 -11.49 -10.12 1.96
C ARG A 4 -12.22 -9.21 2.94
N LYS A 5 -11.59 -8.09 3.27
CA LYS A 5 -12.14 -7.04 4.13
C LYS A 5 -12.15 -5.73 3.35
N THR A 6 -13.28 -5.06 3.28
CA THR A 6 -13.36 -3.71 2.71
C THR A 6 -13.45 -2.70 3.84
N ALA A 7 -12.60 -1.69 3.83
CA ALA A 7 -12.67 -0.54 4.70
C ALA A 7 -12.95 0.71 3.86
N ILE A 8 -13.75 1.62 4.40
CA ILE A 8 -14.02 2.91 3.78
C ILE A 8 -13.38 3.97 4.65
N ARG A 9 -12.42 4.71 4.10
CA ARG A 9 -11.73 5.80 4.79
C ARG A 9 -11.31 6.86 3.78
N PHE A 10 -11.45 8.12 4.15
CA PHE A 10 -11.07 9.23 3.28
C PHE A 10 -9.78 9.83 3.83
N PHE A 11 -8.73 9.86 3.00
CA PHE A 11 -7.45 10.49 3.30
C PHE A 11 -7.20 11.59 2.29
N THR A 12 -6.63 12.71 2.73
CA THR A 12 -6.19 13.77 1.84
C THR A 12 -4.71 13.61 1.52
N ILE A 13 -4.22 14.33 0.50
CA ILE A 13 -2.79 14.35 0.16
C ILE A 13 -1.93 14.83 1.34
N ALA A 14 -2.48 15.58 2.29
CA ALA A 14 -1.77 16.01 3.48
C ALA A 14 -1.65 14.92 4.56
N ASP A 15 -2.55 13.93 4.56
CA ASP A 15 -2.64 12.87 5.59
C ASP A 15 -1.97 11.56 5.15
N TYR A 16 -1.05 11.61 4.18
CA TYR A 16 -0.40 10.44 3.60
C TYR A 16 0.40 9.64 4.64
N GLU A 17 1.06 10.31 5.60
CA GLU A 17 1.79 9.65 6.68
C GLU A 17 0.84 8.85 7.60
N GLU A 18 -0.34 9.40 7.89
CA GLU A 18 -1.36 8.69 8.66
C GLU A 18 -1.92 7.49 7.89
N GLU A 19 -2.08 7.62 6.57
CA GLU A 19 -2.51 6.53 5.69
C GLU A 19 -1.49 5.37 5.71
N GLU A 20 -0.19 5.68 5.58
CA GLU A 20 0.90 4.69 5.66
C GLU A 20 0.89 3.93 7.00
N VAL A 21 0.84 4.66 8.12
CA VAL A 21 0.80 4.06 9.47
C VAL A 21 -0.46 3.22 9.64
N TRP A 22 -1.60 3.67 9.12
CA TRP A 22 -2.84 2.91 9.20
C TRP A 22 -2.76 1.60 8.40
N LEU A 23 -2.24 1.65 7.17
CA LEU A 23 -2.08 0.47 6.33
C LEU A 23 -1.06 -0.53 6.92
N HIS A 24 0.05 -0.02 7.48
CA HIS A 24 1.02 -0.81 8.22
C HIS A 24 0.36 -1.57 9.38
N ASN A 25 -0.45 -0.86 10.18
CA ASN A 25 -1.20 -1.49 11.26
C ASN A 25 -2.21 -2.53 10.76
N GLN A 26 -2.85 -2.33 9.60
CA GLN A 26 -3.72 -3.36 9.01
C GLN A 26 -2.92 -4.63 8.67
N HIS A 27 -1.74 -4.49 8.06
CA HIS A 27 -0.90 -5.64 7.68
C HIS A 27 -0.38 -6.40 8.91
N LYS A 28 0.01 -5.68 9.96
CA LYS A 28 0.39 -6.25 11.25
C LYS A 28 -0.75 -7.05 11.89
N ASN A 29 -1.99 -6.67 11.62
CA ASN A 29 -3.19 -7.41 12.02
C ASN A 29 -3.58 -8.54 11.04
N GLY A 30 -2.73 -8.86 10.05
CA GLY A 30 -2.97 -9.89 9.04
C GLY A 30 -3.87 -9.44 7.89
N TRP A 31 -3.98 -8.14 7.62
CA TRP A 31 -4.76 -7.57 6.52
C TRP A 31 -3.86 -6.85 5.52
N LYS A 32 -3.55 -7.51 4.41
CA LYS A 32 -2.75 -6.94 3.32
C LYS A 32 -3.64 -6.14 2.38
N LEU A 33 -3.29 -4.89 2.09
CA LEU A 33 -3.97 -4.10 1.07
C LEU A 33 -3.85 -4.79 -0.30
N SER A 34 -5.00 -5.13 -0.89
CA SER A 34 -5.09 -5.80 -2.20
C SER A 34 -5.47 -4.81 -3.30
N ARG A 35 -6.41 -3.91 -3.01
CA ARG A 35 -6.85 -2.87 -3.94
C ARG A 35 -7.31 -1.65 -3.18
N MET A 36 -7.08 -0.47 -3.73
CA MET A 36 -7.71 0.76 -3.27
C MET A 36 -8.43 1.39 -4.45
N ILE A 37 -9.68 1.78 -4.24
CA ILE A 37 -10.54 2.41 -5.22
C ILE A 37 -10.81 3.83 -4.69
N PRO A 38 -10.18 4.86 -5.27
CA PRO A 38 -10.44 6.24 -4.88
C PRO A 38 -11.92 6.59 -5.08
N PRO A 39 -12.50 7.47 -4.26
CA PRO A 39 -11.81 8.37 -3.31
C PRO A 39 -11.62 7.81 -1.88
N CYS A 40 -12.20 6.66 -1.52
CA CYS A 40 -12.21 6.23 -0.12
C CYS A 40 -12.33 4.72 0.14
N PHE A 41 -12.28 3.85 -0.87
CA PHE A 41 -12.47 2.41 -0.67
C PHE A 41 -11.12 1.67 -0.63
N PHE A 42 -10.93 0.87 0.40
CA PHE A 42 -9.75 0.03 0.59
C PHE A 42 -10.18 -1.42 0.74
N ILE A 43 -9.66 -2.30 -0.11
CA ILE A 43 -9.93 -3.73 -0.13
C ILE A 43 -8.68 -4.44 0.33
N PHE A 44 -8.80 -5.16 1.43
CA PHE A 44 -7.77 -5.96 2.06
C PHE A 44 -8.02 -7.44 1.84
N GLU A 45 -6.95 -8.21 1.81
CA GLU A 45 -6.93 -9.65 1.79
C GLU A 45 -6.26 -10.18 3.06
N LYS A 46 -6.75 -11.29 3.57
CA LYS A 46 -6.16 -11.95 4.73
C LYS A 46 -4.76 -12.44 4.38
N CYS A 47 -3.77 -12.04 5.15
CA CYS A 47 -2.37 -12.43 5.01
C CYS A 47 -1.80 -12.84 6.37
N THR A 48 -0.63 -13.47 6.38
CA THR A 48 0.12 -13.68 7.61
C THR A 48 0.49 -12.31 8.20
N PRO A 49 0.33 -12.11 9.52
CA PRO A 49 0.74 -10.86 10.15
C PRO A 49 2.25 -10.73 10.02
N GLU A 50 2.68 -9.71 9.28
CA GLU A 50 4.08 -9.45 8.99
C GLU A 50 4.35 -7.95 9.15
N ASP A 51 5.59 -7.63 9.55
CA ASP A 51 6.04 -6.26 9.72
C ASP A 51 6.42 -5.69 8.35
N VAL A 52 5.48 -4.95 7.75
CA VAL A 52 5.61 -4.40 6.41
C VAL A 52 5.37 -2.90 6.46
N ALA A 53 6.39 -2.11 6.16
CA ALA A 53 6.28 -0.67 6.01
C ALA A 53 5.54 -0.32 4.71
N TYR A 54 4.53 0.54 4.82
CA TYR A 54 3.80 1.09 3.68
C TYR A 54 4.42 2.43 3.33
N ARG A 55 4.76 2.63 2.05
CA ARG A 55 5.27 3.91 1.55
C ARG A 55 4.45 4.38 0.35
N LEU A 56 3.79 5.52 0.51
CA LEU A 56 3.03 6.21 -0.52
C LEU A 56 4.00 7.12 -1.29
N ASP A 57 4.26 6.80 -2.55
CA ASP A 57 5.18 7.60 -3.37
C ASP A 57 4.39 8.24 -4.52
N TYR A 58 4.50 9.57 -4.65
CA TYR A 58 3.90 10.29 -5.76
C TYR A 58 4.81 10.17 -6.97
N LYS A 59 4.32 9.50 -8.02
CA LYS A 59 5.08 9.27 -9.24
C LYS A 59 5.39 10.59 -9.94
N ASN A 60 6.53 11.21 -9.61
CA ASN A 60 7.08 12.32 -10.36
C ASN A 60 7.88 11.71 -11.52
N ASN A 61 7.57 12.09 -12.76
CA ASN A 61 7.93 11.40 -14.01
C ASN A 61 9.44 11.32 -14.35
N THR A 62 10.36 11.48 -13.41
CA THR A 62 11.78 11.70 -13.71
C THR A 62 12.67 10.45 -13.68
N GLU A 63 12.49 9.45 -12.81
CA GLU A 63 13.52 8.39 -12.63
C GLU A 63 12.92 6.97 -12.50
N THR A 64 12.15 6.56 -13.50
CA THR A 64 11.34 5.33 -13.43
C THR A 64 12.15 4.01 -13.54
N ASN A 65 13.34 4.01 -14.15
CA ASN A 65 14.01 2.75 -14.54
C ASN A 65 14.82 2.08 -13.41
N ASN A 66 15.50 2.86 -12.57
CA ASN A 66 16.24 2.32 -11.42
C ASN A 66 15.33 1.94 -10.25
N TYR A 67 14.18 2.61 -10.12
CA TYR A 67 13.25 2.37 -9.00
C TYR A 67 12.65 0.96 -9.04
N PHE A 68 12.25 0.48 -10.23
CA PHE A 68 11.67 -0.86 -10.39
C PHE A 68 12.65 -2.01 -10.10
N GLN A 69 13.95 -1.81 -10.36
CA GLN A 69 14.98 -2.79 -10.04
C GLN A 69 15.08 -2.99 -8.52
N ILE A 70 15.12 -1.90 -7.76
CA ILE A 70 15.14 -1.92 -6.29
C ILE A 70 13.86 -2.57 -5.76
N ILE A 71 12.70 -2.22 -6.31
CA ILE A 71 11.42 -2.85 -5.90
C ILE A 71 11.45 -4.36 -6.07
N ARG A 72 12.00 -4.83 -7.20
CA ARG A 72 12.06 -6.25 -7.50
C ARG A 72 13.08 -6.99 -6.64
N ASP A 73 14.23 -6.38 -6.38
CA ASP A 73 15.34 -6.97 -5.63
C ASP A 73 15.01 -7.08 -4.13
N TYR A 74 14.30 -6.09 -3.58
CA TYR A 74 13.88 -6.05 -2.17
C TYR A 74 12.54 -6.76 -1.90
N GLY A 75 11.93 -7.41 -2.91
CA GLY A 75 10.64 -8.09 -2.75
C GLY A 75 9.46 -7.15 -2.46
N LEU A 76 9.58 -5.87 -2.84
CA LEU A 76 8.54 -4.87 -2.64
C LEU A 76 7.30 -5.23 -3.47
N CYS A 77 6.14 -5.28 -2.81
CA CYS A 77 4.86 -5.48 -3.49
C CYS A 77 4.28 -4.11 -3.88
N GLN A 78 3.92 -3.94 -5.15
CA GLN A 78 3.32 -2.70 -5.66
C GLN A 78 1.81 -2.84 -5.80
N VAL A 79 1.06 -1.84 -5.32
CA VAL A 79 -0.37 -1.70 -5.59
C VAL A 79 -0.60 -0.40 -6.33
N PHE A 80 -1.25 -0.50 -7.48
CA PHE A 80 -1.65 0.65 -8.27
C PHE A 80 -2.93 1.25 -7.72
N VAL A 81 -2.92 2.56 -7.45
CA VAL A 81 -4.09 3.30 -7.02
C VAL A 81 -4.27 4.55 -7.88
N GLY A 82 -4.82 4.38 -9.07
CA GLY A 82 -4.99 5.48 -10.03
C GLY A 82 -3.63 6.13 -10.35
N THR A 83 -3.50 7.42 -10.02
CA THR A 83 -2.25 8.21 -10.20
C THR A 83 -1.21 7.94 -9.10
N PHE A 84 -1.61 7.34 -7.99
CA PHE A 84 -0.75 7.06 -6.84
C PHE A 84 -0.20 5.63 -6.92
N LEU A 85 1.09 5.51 -6.58
CA LEU A 85 1.75 4.23 -6.43
C LEU A 85 2.01 3.98 -4.96
N ILE A 86 1.46 2.87 -4.45
CA ILE A 86 1.71 2.42 -3.08
C ILE A 86 2.69 1.27 -3.14
N PHE A 87 3.80 1.41 -2.41
CA PHE A 87 4.83 0.40 -2.27
C PHE A 87 4.80 -0.19 -0.85
N PHE A 88 5.05 -1.48 -0.75
CA PHE A 88 5.16 -2.18 0.54
C PHE A 88 6.57 -2.75 0.70
N MET A 89 7.26 -2.36 1.76
CA MET A 89 8.59 -2.87 2.14
C MET A 89 8.49 -3.80 3.33
N LYS A 90 8.97 -5.02 3.15
CA LYS A 90 9.14 -5.98 4.23
C LYS A 90 10.37 -5.59 5.04
N LEU A 91 10.18 -5.24 6.31
CA LEU A 91 11.28 -4.94 7.23
C LEU A 91 11.95 -6.22 7.72
#